data_AF-A0AAV0EZ99-F1
#
_entry.id   AF-A0AAV0EZ99-F1
#
_cell.length_a   1.000
_cell.length_b   1.000
_cell.length_c   1.000
_cell.angle_alpha   90.00
_cell.angle_beta   90.00
_cell.angle_gamma   90.00
#
_symmetry.space_group_name_H-M   'P 1'
#
loop_
_entity.id
_entity.type
_entity.pdbx_description
1 polymer ?
#
loop_
_entity_poly.entity_id
_entity_poly.type
_entity_poly.pdbx_seq_one_letter_code
_entity_poly.pdbx_strand_id
1 'polypeptide(L)'
;MQRIPNEQRRKLLGDIDNLTEETVDEILHNFLCDLKDGKLEANGWQMMLPAYSISKATLHAYTRLVAKKHPDMCINCVHPGYVNTDLNWHTDCRGGSSRSRNAGSPSSRGTHWMLL
;
A
#
# COMPACT_ATOMS: atom_id res chain seq x y z
N MET A 1 -1.77 -7.19 -4.42
CA MET A 1 -0.89 -6.07 -4.79
C MET A 1 -1.62 -5.10 -5.73
N GLN A 2 -2.89 -4.77 -5.44
CA GLN A 2 -3.78 -4.11 -6.42
C GLN A 2 -3.58 -2.60 -6.58
N ARG A 3 -2.82 -1.94 -5.69
CA ARG A 3 -2.67 -0.48 -5.69
C ARG A 3 -1.72 0.09 -6.73
N ILE A 4 -0.99 -0.74 -7.48
CA ILE A 4 -0.11 -0.30 -8.58
C ILE A 4 -0.88 -0.41 -9.92
N PRO A 5 -1.16 0.70 -10.62
CA PRO A 5 -1.90 0.68 -11.88
C PRO A 5 -1.15 -0.07 -12.99
N ASN A 6 0.17 0.12 -13.07
CA ASN A 6 1.02 -0.49 -14.08
C ASN A 6 1.15 -2.01 -13.87
N GLU A 7 0.69 -2.80 -14.85
CA GLU A 7 0.70 -4.27 -14.79
C GLU A 7 2.11 -4.86 -14.80
N GLN A 8 3.03 -4.29 -15.58
CA GLN A 8 4.41 -4.78 -15.64
C GLN A 8 5.09 -4.66 -14.27
N ARG A 9 4.92 -3.52 -13.60
CA ARG A 9 5.43 -3.31 -12.22
C ARG A 9 4.77 -4.26 -11.23
N ARG A 10 3.46 -4.53 -11.35
CA ARG A 10 2.78 -5.53 -10.50
C ARG A 10 3.34 -6.93 -10.70
N LYS A 11 3.59 -7.34 -11.94
CA LYS A 11 4.18 -8.65 -12.25
C LYS A 11 5.57 -8.75 -11.66
N LEU A 12 6.40 -7.73 -11.86
CA LEU A 12 7.76 -7.67 -11.34
C LEU A 12 7.81 -7.77 -9.81
N LEU A 13 6.99 -6.99 -9.10
CA LEU A 13 6.91 -7.05 -7.63
C LEU A 13 6.18 -8.30 -7.10
N GLY A 14 5.36 -8.94 -7.95
CA GLY A 14 4.60 -10.13 -7.62
C GLY A 14 5.41 -11.43 -7.75
N ASP A 15 6.39 -11.45 -8.64
CA ASP A 15 7.27 -12.56 -8.97
C ASP A 15 8.40 -12.71 -7.93
N ILE A 16 8.13 -13.42 -6.83
CA ILE A 16 9.12 -13.62 -5.75
C ILE A 16 10.37 -14.34 -6.26
N ASP A 17 10.21 -15.26 -7.21
CA ASP A 17 11.31 -16.14 -7.60
C ASP A 17 12.41 -15.41 -8.35
N ASN A 18 12.04 -14.35 -9.08
CA ASN A 18 12.96 -13.46 -9.79
C ASN A 18 13.19 -12.12 -9.06
N LEU A 19 12.51 -11.86 -7.93
CA LEU A 19 12.67 -10.61 -7.20
C LEU A 19 14.01 -10.57 -6.46
N THR A 20 14.77 -9.51 -6.68
CA THR A 20 16.04 -9.21 -6.01
C THR A 20 15.97 -7.89 -5.25
N GLU A 21 16.92 -7.63 -4.35
CA GLU A 21 16.97 -6.34 -3.64
C GLU A 21 17.27 -5.21 -4.61
N GLU A 22 18.14 -5.47 -5.58
CA GLU A 22 18.52 -4.54 -6.65
C GLU A 22 17.32 -4.14 -7.50
N THR A 23 16.44 -5.09 -7.84
CA THR A 23 15.19 -4.79 -8.58
C THR A 23 14.24 -3.91 -7.75
N VAL A 24 14.15 -4.13 -6.44
CA VAL A 24 13.33 -3.29 -5.55
C VAL A 24 13.88 -1.87 -5.49
N ASP A 25 15.21 -1.74 -5.36
CA ASP A 25 15.91 -0.45 -5.33
C ASP A 25 15.79 0.29 -6.66
N GLU A 26 15.87 -0.40 -7.79
CA GLU A 26 15.67 0.18 -9.12
C GLU A 26 14.26 0.76 -9.28
N ILE A 27 13.23 0.04 -8.82
CA ILE A 27 11.84 0.53 -8.85
C ILE A 27 11.69 1.80 -8.00
N LEU A 28 12.29 1.82 -6.81
CA LEU A 28 12.26 2.98 -5.93
C LEU A 28 13.01 4.17 -6.53
N HIS A 29 14.18 3.92 -7.12
CA HIS A 29 14.96 4.95 -7.81
C HIS A 29 14.19 5.55 -8.98
N ASN A 30 13.62 4.71 -9.85
CA ASN A 30 12.81 5.15 -10.98
C ASN A 30 11.58 5.97 -10.54
N PHE A 31 10.91 5.54 -9.47
CA PHE A 31 9.82 6.31 -8.87
C PHE A 31 10.29 7.70 -8.40
N LEU A 32 11.43 7.79 -7.71
CA LEU A 32 11.96 9.06 -7.20
C LEU A 32 12.40 9.99 -8.34
N CYS A 33 12.99 9.47 -9.40
CA CYS A 33 13.30 10.24 -10.61
C CYS A 33 12.03 10.80 -11.24
N ASP A 34 11.02 9.96 -11.47
CA ASP A 34 9.76 10.37 -12.09
C ASP A 34 8.95 11.33 -11.20
N LEU A 35 9.06 11.18 -9.88
CA LEU A 35 8.47 12.11 -8.91
C LEU A 35 9.12 13.50 -9.01
N LYS A 36 10.46 13.56 -9.09
CA LYS A 36 11.21 14.83 -9.22
C LYS A 36 10.94 15.51 -10.57
N ASP A 37 10.81 14.72 -11.62
CA ASP A 37 10.56 15.21 -12.98
C ASP A 37 9.08 15.54 -13.25
N GLY A 38 8.17 15.27 -12.30
CA GLY A 38 6.73 15.48 -12.48
C GLY A 38 6.08 14.52 -13.49
N LYS A 39 6.68 13.36 -13.74
CA LYS A 39 6.28 12.37 -14.76
C LYS A 39 5.46 11.21 -14.21
N LEU A 40 4.89 11.35 -13.01
CA LEU A 40 4.16 10.25 -12.36
C LEU A 40 3.00 9.71 -13.20
N GLU A 41 2.13 10.60 -13.68
CA GLU A 41 0.97 10.20 -14.49
C GLU A 41 1.39 9.61 -15.84
N ALA A 42 2.31 10.30 -16.53
CA ALA A 42 2.84 9.87 -17.83
C ALA A 42 3.46 8.47 -17.78
N ASN A 43 4.16 8.15 -16.68
CA ASN A 43 4.80 6.85 -16.48
C ASN A 43 3.92 5.84 -15.74
N GLY A 44 2.62 6.12 -15.61
CA GLY A 44 1.61 5.18 -15.09
C GLY A 44 1.78 4.85 -13.61
N TRP A 45 2.28 5.79 -12.81
CA TRP A 45 2.36 5.65 -11.36
C TRP A 45 1.01 5.86 -10.69
N GLN A 46 0.86 5.37 -9.46
CA GLN A 46 -0.33 5.61 -8.67
C GLN A 46 -0.42 7.10 -8.30
N MET A 47 -1.51 7.77 -8.64
CA MET A 47 -1.70 9.20 -8.36
C MET A 47 -2.30 9.44 -6.97
N MET A 48 -3.00 8.46 -6.39
CA MET A 48 -3.54 8.55 -5.03
C MET A 48 -2.47 8.15 -4.01
N LEU A 49 -1.97 9.15 -3.27
CA LEU A 49 -0.90 9.00 -2.29
C LEU A 49 0.32 8.24 -2.88
N PRO A 50 0.95 8.78 -3.94
CA PRO A 50 1.96 8.09 -4.75
C PRO A 50 3.08 7.46 -3.91
N ALA A 51 3.72 8.27 -3.07
CA ALA A 51 4.83 7.83 -2.24
C ALA A 51 4.42 6.74 -1.23
N TYR A 52 3.28 6.91 -0.58
CA TYR A 52 2.76 5.90 0.37
C TYR A 52 2.43 4.58 -0.33
N SER A 53 1.76 4.65 -1.48
CA SER A 53 1.34 3.48 -2.26
C SER A 53 2.55 2.68 -2.75
N ILE A 54 3.58 3.35 -3.29
CA ILE A 54 4.80 2.69 -3.74
C ILE A 54 5.59 2.13 -2.56
N SER A 55 5.77 2.90 -1.47
CA SER A 55 6.45 2.43 -0.26
C SER A 55 5.82 1.16 0.33
N LYS A 56 4.49 1.10 0.42
CA LYS A 56 3.81 -0.10 0.95
C LYS A 56 3.85 -1.28 -0.01
N ALA A 57 3.83 -1.04 -1.32
CA ALA A 57 3.93 -2.12 -2.29
C ALA A 57 5.33 -2.74 -2.34
N THR A 58 6.39 -1.91 -2.31
CA THR A 58 7.77 -2.40 -2.24
C THR A 58 8.06 -3.07 -0.91
N LEU A 59 7.56 -2.55 0.21
CA LEU A 59 7.68 -3.20 1.53
C LEU A 59 7.05 -4.59 1.53
N HIS A 60 5.88 -4.76 0.92
CA HIS A 60 5.23 -6.07 0.81
C HIS A 60 6.06 -7.04 -0.04
N ALA A 61 6.61 -6.59 -1.16
CA ALA A 61 7.51 -7.40 -2.01
C ALA A 61 8.78 -7.81 -1.24
N TYR A 62 9.42 -6.84 -0.58
CA TYR A 62 10.64 -7.04 0.21
C TYR A 62 10.41 -8.00 1.37
N THR A 63 9.27 -7.91 2.06
CA THR A 63 8.91 -8.85 3.14
C THR A 63 8.91 -10.30 2.64
N ARG A 64 8.34 -10.56 1.45
CA ARG A 64 8.33 -11.90 0.83
C ARG A 64 9.74 -12.38 0.46
N LEU A 65 10.58 -11.47 -0.03
CA LEU A 65 11.98 -11.75 -0.35
C LEU A 65 12.78 -12.14 0.90
N VAL A 66 12.66 -11.37 1.98
CA VAL A 66 13.38 -11.66 3.24
C VAL A 66 12.85 -12.95 3.89
N ALA A 67 11.54 -13.21 3.83
CA ALA A 67 10.97 -14.47 4.29
C ALA A 67 11.55 -15.69 3.57
N LYS A 68 11.84 -15.58 2.26
CA LYS A 68 12.51 -16.65 1.49
C LYS A 68 13.97 -16.84 1.90
N LYS A 69 14.66 -15.77 2.27
CA LYS A 69 16.06 -15.82 2.74
C LYS A 69 16.20 -16.45 4.14
N HIS A 70 15.17 -16.33 4.98
CA HIS A 70 15.16 -16.79 6.37
C HIS A 70 14.00 -17.75 6.64
N PRO A 71 14.08 -19.01 6.17
CA PRO A 71 12.99 -19.98 6.33
C PRO A 71 12.74 -20.40 7.79
N ASP A 72 13.67 -20.11 8.68
CA ASP A 72 13.59 -20.33 10.12
C ASP A 72 12.80 -19.23 10.86
N MET A 73 12.49 -18.11 10.19
CA MET A 73 11.80 -16.96 10.76
C MET A 73 10.43 -16.73 10.11
N CYS A 74 9.41 -16.47 10.92
CA CYS A 74 8.10 -16.06 10.43
C CYS A 74 8.08 -14.57 10.11
N ILE A 75 8.39 -14.21 8.86
CA ILE A 75 8.45 -12.81 8.39
C ILE A 75 7.22 -12.51 7.55
N ASN A 76 6.34 -11.64 8.06
CA ASN A 76 5.07 -11.28 7.42
C ASN A 76 4.82 -9.77 7.50
N CYS A 77 3.93 -9.27 6.63
CA CYS A 77 3.43 -7.91 6.69
C CYS A 77 1.90 -7.92 6.77
N VAL A 78 1.33 -7.01 7.55
CA VAL A 78 -0.11 -6.93 7.79
C VAL A 78 -0.65 -5.54 7.50
N HIS A 79 -1.87 -5.47 6.98
CA HIS A 79 -2.63 -4.23 6.88
C HIS A 79 -3.59 -4.14 8.08
N PRO A 80 -3.38 -3.21 9.03
CA PRO A 80 -4.17 -3.14 10.27
C PRO A 80 -5.61 -2.65 10.06
N GLY A 81 -5.97 -2.22 8.85
CA GLY A 81 -7.25 -1.57 8.55
C GLY A 81 -7.13 -0.06 8.55
N TYR A 82 -8.28 0.62 8.47
CA TYR A 82 -8.34 2.06 8.69
C TYR A 82 -8.44 2.31 10.19
N VAL A 83 -7.39 2.90 10.77
CA VAL A 83 -7.24 3.02 12.23
C VAL A 83 -7.16 4.49 12.60
N ASN A 84 -7.92 4.88 13.62
CA ASN A 84 -7.87 6.20 14.23
C ASN A 84 -6.45 6.55 14.73
N THR A 85 -5.70 7.34 13.98
CA THR A 85 -4.31 7.72 14.29
C THR A 85 -4.02 9.13 13.81
N ASP A 86 -2.94 9.74 14.28
CA ASP A 86 -2.53 11.07 13.79
C ASP A 86 -2.26 11.08 12.28
N LEU A 87 -1.85 9.93 11.71
CA LEU A 87 -1.59 9.77 10.28
C LEU A 87 -2.82 10.09 9.41
N ASN A 88 -4.04 9.81 9.92
CA ASN A 88 -5.29 10.14 9.24
C ASN A 88 -6.03 11.32 9.88
N TRP A 89 -5.37 12.14 10.69
CA TRP A 89 -5.99 13.27 11.40
C TRP A 89 -7.23 12.87 12.21
N HIS A 90 -7.20 11.67 12.81
CA HIS A 90 -8.34 11.08 13.51
C HIS A 90 -9.65 11.02 12.71
N THR A 91 -9.59 10.94 11.37
CA THR A 91 -10.77 10.90 10.49
C THR A 91 -11.43 9.51 10.40
N ASP A 92 -11.03 8.57 11.26
CA ASP A 92 -11.71 7.28 11.41
C ASP A 92 -13.14 7.44 11.94
N CYS A 93 -14.00 6.49 11.60
CA CYS A 93 -15.47 6.52 11.63
C CYS A 93 -16.09 6.67 13.04
N ARG A 94 -15.29 6.97 14.08
CA ARG A 94 -15.74 7.08 15.47
C ARG A 94 -15.34 8.39 16.16
N GLY A 95 -14.86 9.39 15.42
CA GLY A 95 -14.52 10.73 15.94
C GLY A 95 -15.66 11.76 15.89
N GLY A 96 -16.92 11.34 16.02
CA GLY A 96 -18.06 12.24 16.15
C GLY A 96 -18.40 12.52 17.61
N SER A 97 -17.75 13.50 18.23
CA SER A 97 -18.30 14.22 19.40
C SER A 97 -17.57 15.56 19.49
N SER A 98 -18.20 16.69 19.17
CA SER A 98 -19.53 17.11 19.66
C SER A 98 -20.38 17.88 18.64
N ARG A 99 -21.51 17.31 18.20
CA ARG A 99 -22.80 18.03 18.07
C ARG A 99 -23.97 17.05 17.89
N SER A 100 -25.03 17.37 18.62
CA SER A 100 -26.29 16.65 18.93
C SER A 100 -26.94 15.76 17.85
N ARG A 101 -27.38 14.57 18.31
CA ARG A 101 -28.55 13.72 17.96
C ARG A 101 -29.26 13.99 16.61
N ASN A 102 -29.35 12.95 15.76
CA ASN A 102 -30.61 12.21 15.57
C ASN A 102 -30.39 10.89 14.80
N ALA A 103 -31.26 9.92 15.09
CA ALA A 103 -31.22 8.54 14.61
C ALA A 103 -31.52 8.37 13.11
N GLY A 104 -30.87 7.38 12.49
CA GLY A 104 -31.13 6.89 11.14
C GLY A 104 -30.31 5.63 10.83
N SER A 105 -30.95 4.60 10.31
CA SER A 105 -30.63 3.17 10.29
C SER A 105 -29.33 2.74 9.55
N PRO A 106 -28.78 1.53 9.82
CA PRO A 106 -27.50 1.08 9.27
C PRO A 106 -27.64 0.52 7.85
N SER A 107 -26.95 1.11 6.87
CA SER A 107 -26.76 0.47 5.56
C SER A 107 -25.56 -0.48 5.64
N SER A 108 -25.83 -1.78 5.61
CA SER A 108 -24.85 -2.83 5.41
C SER A 108 -24.07 -2.58 4.11
N ARG A 109 -22.83 -2.09 4.20
CA ARG A 109 -21.86 -2.25 3.12
C ARG A 109 -20.81 -3.22 3.57
N GLY A 110 -20.84 -4.36 2.89
CA GLY A 110 -20.07 -5.55 3.15
C GLY A 110 -18.59 -5.27 3.38
N THR A 111 -18.08 -5.95 4.39
CA THR A 111 -16.69 -6.32 4.54
C THR A 111 -16.29 -7.19 3.34
N HIS A 112 -15.90 -6.55 2.23
CA HIS A 112 -15.15 -7.24 1.19
C HIS A 112 -13.68 -7.13 1.55
N TRP A 113 -13.19 -8.18 2.19
CA TRP A 113 -11.78 -8.47 2.42
C TRP A 113 -10.94 -8.11 1.19
N MET A 114 -9.90 -7.32 1.41
CA MET A 114 -8.77 -7.25 0.48
C MET A 114 -7.49 -7.29 1.30
N LEU A 115 -7.14 -8.51 1.70
CA LEU A 115 -5.75 -8.88 1.91
C LEU A 115 -5.08 -8.97 0.54
N LEU A 116 -3.89 -8.34 0.46
CA LEU A 116 -2.89 -8.34 -0.61
C LEU A 116 -3.13 -7.44 -1.83
#